data_AF-A0A7M3ML75-F1
#
_entry.id   AF-A0A7M3ML75-F1
#
_cell.length_a   1.000
_cell.length_b   1.000
_cell.length_c   1.000
_cell.angle_alpha   90.00
_cell.angle_beta   90.00
_cell.angle_gamma   90.00
#
_symmetry.space_group_name_H-M   'P 1'
#
loop_
_entity.id
_entity.type
_entity.pdbx_description
1 polymer ?
#
loop_
_entity_poly.entity_id
_entity_poly.type
_entity_poly.pdbx_seq_one_letter_code
_entity_poly.pdbx_strand_id
1 'polypeptide(L)'
;MRRRIFGIETEYGVTCTVDGQRRLSPDEVARYLFRRVVSWGRSSNVFLENGSRLYLDVGSHPEYATPECDSPLQVTTHDRAGERIVEALVRAAEQRLAEEGLEGRISLFKNNTDSAGNSYGCH
;
A
#
# COMPACT_ATOMS: atom_id res chain seq x y z
N MET A 1 -18.96 -10.76 -24.55
CA MET A 1 -17.73 -9.98 -24.79
C MET A 1 -16.57 -10.94 -25.00
N ARG A 2 -15.72 -10.70 -26.02
CA ARG A 2 -14.44 -11.41 -26.23
C ARG A 2 -13.46 -11.05 -25.09
N ARG A 3 -12.64 -12.02 -24.66
CA ARG A 3 -11.54 -11.89 -23.68
C ARG A 3 -10.75 -10.59 -23.87
N ARG A 4 -10.49 -9.84 -22.79
CA ARG A 4 -9.75 -8.57 -22.77
C ARG A 4 -8.85 -8.53 -21.54
N ILE A 5 -7.78 -7.76 -21.62
CA ILE A 5 -6.94 -7.44 -20.47
C ILE A 5 -7.63 -6.40 -19.57
N PHE A 6 -7.50 -6.61 -18.26
CA PHE A 6 -7.92 -5.75 -17.17
C PHE A 6 -6.73 -5.53 -16.24
N GLY A 7 -6.70 -4.36 -15.60
CA GLY A 7 -5.80 -4.03 -14.49
C GLY A 7 -6.52 -3.04 -13.58
N ILE A 8 -6.12 -3.01 -12.31
CA ILE A 8 -6.56 -2.03 -11.31
C ILE A 8 -5.32 -1.44 -10.65
N GLU A 9 -5.31 -0.13 -10.47
CA GLU A 9 -4.32 0.59 -9.65
C GLU A 9 -5.04 1.14 -8.41
N THR A 10 -4.56 0.76 -7.23
CA THR A 10 -5.16 1.19 -5.95
C THR A 10 -4.15 1.95 -5.12
N GLU A 11 -4.44 3.22 -4.87
CA GLU A 11 -3.75 4.05 -3.89
C GLU A 11 -4.37 3.86 -2.50
N TYR A 12 -3.52 3.70 -1.48
CA TYR A 12 -3.95 3.58 -0.10
C TYR A 12 -3.66 4.85 0.68
N GLY A 13 -4.68 5.38 1.37
CA GLY A 13 -4.48 6.39 2.40
C GLY A 13 -3.73 5.78 3.58
N VAL A 14 -2.75 6.49 4.14
CA VAL A 14 -1.88 5.99 5.22
C VAL A 14 -1.78 6.96 6.40
N THR A 15 -1.85 6.43 7.61
CA THR A 15 -1.61 7.20 8.85
C THR A 15 -0.98 6.34 9.93
N CYS A 16 -0.24 6.97 10.85
CA CYS A 16 0.25 6.33 12.07
C CYS A 16 -0.17 7.16 13.28
N THR A 17 -0.86 6.52 14.22
CA THR A 17 -1.40 7.16 15.42
C THR A 17 -0.96 6.48 16.70
N VAL A 18 -0.84 7.28 17.78
CA VAL A 18 -0.66 6.83 19.17
C VAL A 18 -1.72 7.55 19.99
N ASP A 19 -2.52 6.81 20.76
CA ASP A 19 -3.61 7.36 21.57
C ASP A 19 -4.55 8.32 20.81
N GLY A 20 -4.80 8.01 19.54
CA GLY A 20 -5.66 8.81 18.65
C GLY A 20 -5.01 10.06 18.07
N GLN A 21 -3.77 10.38 18.42
CA GLN A 21 -3.02 11.49 17.84
C GLN A 21 -2.04 11.01 16.77
N ARG A 22 -1.87 11.80 15.70
CA ARG A 22 -0.90 11.49 14.65
C ARG A 22 0.51 11.52 15.23
N ARG A 23 1.25 10.43 15.04
CA ARG A 23 2.61 10.27 15.55
C ARG A 23 3.66 10.51 14.48
N LEU A 24 3.41 10.03 13.26
CA LEU A 24 4.31 10.14 12.12
C LEU A 24 3.61 10.79 10.93
N SER A 25 4.36 11.54 10.13
CA SER A 25 3.91 12.02 8.82
C SER A 25 3.70 10.86 7.84
N PRO A 26 2.87 11.00 6.80
CA PRO A 26 2.70 9.98 5.76
C PRO A 26 4.02 9.50 5.17
N ASP A 27 4.94 10.43 4.89
CA ASP A 27 6.27 10.15 4.35
C ASP A 27 7.10 9.26 5.28
N GLU A 28 7.05 9.50 6.59
CA GLU A 28 7.75 8.66 7.57
C GLU A 28 7.14 7.26 7.62
N VAL A 29 5.81 7.15 7.65
CA VAL A 29 5.12 5.85 7.64
C VAL A 29 5.42 5.08 6.35
N ALA A 30 5.38 5.75 5.21
CA ALA A 30 5.76 5.21 3.91
C ALA A 30 7.19 4.67 3.91
N ARG A 31 8.16 5.38 4.50
CA ARG A 31 9.54 4.89 4.64
C ARG A 31 9.60 3.62 5.50
N TYR A 32 8.85 3.53 6.60
CA TYR A 32 8.79 2.31 7.42
C TYR A 32 8.18 1.12 6.67
N LEU A 33 7.10 1.36 5.92
CA LEU A 33 6.44 0.36 5.09
C LEU A 33 7.38 -0.18 4.00
N PHE A 34 8.02 0.72 3.25
CA PHE A 34 8.82 0.37 2.08
C PHE A 34 10.29 0.04 2.40
N ARG A 35 10.76 0.18 3.66
CA ARG A 35 12.13 -0.23 4.02
C ARG A 35 12.41 -1.69 3.62
N ARG A 36 11.44 -2.59 3.79
CA ARG A 36 11.54 -4.00 3.35
C ARG A 36 11.52 -4.13 1.82
N VAL A 37 10.69 -3.35 1.15
CA VAL A 37 10.57 -3.34 -0.32
C VAL A 37 11.88 -2.88 -0.97
N VAL A 38 12.49 -1.82 -0.44
CA VAL A 38 13.81 -1.35 -0.86
C VAL A 38 14.87 -2.41 -0.64
N SER A 39 14.79 -3.20 0.44
CA SER A 39 15.72 -4.33 0.65
C SER A 39 15.57 -5.44 -0.40
N TRP A 40 14.37 -5.61 -0.98
CA TRP A 40 14.11 -6.62 -2.02
C TRP A 40 14.57 -6.17 -3.41
N GLY A 41 14.32 -4.91 -3.78
CA GLY A 41 14.50 -4.44 -5.16
C GLY A 41 15.41 -3.22 -5.34
N ARG A 42 16.08 -2.75 -4.28
CA ARG A 42 16.87 -1.49 -4.25
C ARG A 42 16.08 -0.23 -4.65
N SER A 43 14.75 -0.33 -4.72
CA SER A 43 13.83 0.70 -5.19
C SER A 43 12.56 0.65 -4.36
N SER A 44 11.89 1.80 -4.19
CA SER A 44 10.53 1.88 -3.64
C SER A 44 9.46 1.48 -4.67
N ASN A 45 9.88 0.97 -5.84
CA ASN A 45 9.04 0.51 -6.92
C ASN A 45 9.54 -0.86 -7.37
N VAL A 46 8.74 -1.90 -7.14
CA VAL A 46 9.10 -3.30 -7.43
C VAL A 46 7.96 -4.04 -8.10
N PHE A 47 8.31 -5.08 -8.85
CA PHE A 47 7.36 -6.10 -9.29
C PHE A 47 7.44 -7.30 -8.34
N LEU A 48 6.29 -7.83 -7.99
CA LEU A 48 6.13 -8.97 -7.08
C LEU A 48 6.05 -10.28 -7.88
N GLU A 49 6.26 -11.41 -7.19
CA GLU A 49 6.23 -12.75 -7.81
C GLU A 49 4.88 -13.08 -8.46
N ASN A 50 3.79 -12.48 -7.97
CA ASN A 50 2.45 -12.63 -8.56
C ASN A 50 2.21 -11.73 -9.79
N GLY A 51 3.25 -11.06 -10.30
CA GLY A 51 3.20 -10.18 -11.47
C GLY A 51 2.67 -8.76 -11.19
N SER A 52 2.28 -8.48 -9.95
CA SER A 52 1.78 -7.15 -9.57
C SER A 52 2.91 -6.16 -9.39
N ARG A 53 2.60 -4.86 -9.47
CA ARG A 53 3.54 -3.79 -9.11
C ARG A 53 3.17 -3.23 -7.75
N LEU A 54 4.17 -3.00 -6.90
CA LEU A 54 4.02 -2.34 -5.61
C LEU A 54 5.00 -1.19 -5.54
N TYR A 55 4.49 0.03 -5.33
CA TYR A 55 5.33 1.21 -5.33
C TYR A 55 4.83 2.30 -4.40
N LEU A 56 5.71 3.26 -4.12
CA LEU A 56 5.35 4.50 -3.44
C LEU A 56 5.18 5.59 -4.49
N ASP A 57 3.98 6.16 -4.58
CA ASP A 57 3.69 7.27 -5.49
C ASP A 57 4.28 8.60 -4.97
N VAL A 58 4.34 9.62 -5.84
CA VAL A 58 4.79 10.98 -5.55
C VAL A 58 4.03 11.60 -4.37
N GLY A 59 2.76 11.22 -4.15
CA GLY A 59 1.96 11.62 -3.00
C GLY A 59 2.26 10.89 -1.68
N SER A 60 3.28 10.04 -1.64
CA SER A 60 3.60 9.14 -0.50
C SER A 60 2.51 8.11 -0.18
N HIS A 61 1.62 7.84 -1.12
CA HIS A 61 0.66 6.74 -1.01
C HIS A 61 1.32 5.43 -1.41
N PRO A 62 1.21 4.37 -0.57
CA PRO A 62 1.44 3.01 -1.02
C PRO A 62 0.45 2.69 -2.15
N GLU A 63 0.96 2.21 -3.27
CA GLU A 63 0.15 1.87 -4.43
C GLU A 63 0.41 0.44 -4.89
N TYR A 64 -0.69 -0.29 -5.12
CA TYR A 64 -0.68 -1.65 -5.64
C TYR A 64 -1.40 -1.68 -6.99
N ALA A 65 -0.68 -2.10 -8.03
CA ALA A 65 -1.26 -2.39 -9.34
C ALA A 65 -1.32 -3.90 -9.56
N THR A 66 -2.50 -4.41 -9.89
CA THR A 66 -2.73 -5.84 -10.18
C THR A 66 -1.87 -6.30 -11.38
N PRO A 67 -1.57 -7.61 -11.54
CA PRO A 67 -1.03 -8.07 -12.81
C PRO A 67 -2.11 -7.95 -13.89
N GLU A 68 -1.72 -8.06 -15.16
CA GLU A 68 -2.66 -8.14 -16.26
C GLU A 68 -3.56 -9.38 -16.11
N CYS A 69 -4.86 -9.13 -16.00
CA CYS A 69 -5.87 -10.16 -15.83
C CYS A 69 -6.77 -10.26 -17.06
N ASP A 70 -7.30 -11.44 -17.38
CA ASP A 70 -8.13 -11.64 -18.57
C ASP A 70 -9.64 -11.76 -18.28
N SER A 71 -10.01 -11.66 -17.00
CA SER A 71 -11.37 -11.76 -16.51
C SER A 71 -11.60 -10.87 -15.28
N PRO A 72 -12.83 -10.36 -15.07
CA PRO A 72 -13.18 -9.57 -13.89
C PRO A 72 -12.95 -10.31 -12.56
N LEU A 73 -13.17 -11.63 -12.52
CA LEU A 73 -12.93 -12.42 -11.31
C LEU A 73 -11.44 -12.48 -10.98
N GLN A 74 -10.58 -12.60 -11.98
CA GLN A 74 -9.14 -12.65 -11.77
C GLN A 74 -8.61 -11.31 -11.25
N VAL A 75 -9.01 -10.18 -11.87
CA VAL A 75 -8.53 -8.85 -11.44
C VAL A 75 -8.99 -8.52 -10.02
N THR A 76 -10.24 -8.83 -9.66
CA THR A 76 -10.74 -8.64 -8.28
C THR A 76 -10.07 -9.56 -7.27
N THR A 77 -9.66 -10.78 -7.69
CA THR A 77 -8.88 -11.68 -6.83
C THR A 77 -7.49 -11.11 -6.55
N HIS A 78 -6.81 -10.58 -7.57
CA HIS A 78 -5.50 -9.94 -7.38
C HIS A 78 -5.59 -8.64 -6.59
N ASP A 79 -6.61 -7.82 -6.82
CA ASP A 79 -6.88 -6.62 -6.02
C ASP A 79 -7.02 -6.94 -4.52
N ARG A 80 -7.77 -8.00 -4.17
CA ARG A 80 -7.86 -8.51 -2.79
C ARG A 80 -6.55 -9.09 -2.26
N ALA A 81 -5.75 -9.72 -3.12
CA ALA A 81 -4.41 -10.16 -2.74
C ALA A 81 -3.50 -8.97 -2.39
N GLY A 82 -3.64 -7.85 -3.12
CA GLY A 82 -3.02 -6.57 -2.82
C GLY A 82 -3.27 -6.12 -1.38
N GLU A 83 -4.53 -6.11 -0.94
CA GLU A 83 -4.88 -5.75 0.45
C GLU A 83 -4.12 -6.60 1.48
N ARG A 84 -3.95 -7.91 1.24
CA ARG A 84 -3.20 -8.81 2.14
C ARG A 84 -1.71 -8.56 2.12
N ILE A 85 -1.14 -8.23 0.97
CA ILE A 85 0.28 -7.90 0.82
C ILE A 85 0.58 -6.61 1.59
N VAL A 86 -0.23 -5.57 1.40
CA VAL A 86 0.01 -4.30 2.10
C VAL A 86 -0.29 -4.43 3.61
N GLU A 87 -1.28 -5.22 4.02
CA GLU A 87 -1.51 -5.57 5.44
C GLU A 87 -0.27 -6.24 6.08
N ALA A 88 0.41 -7.14 5.35
CA ALA A 88 1.64 -7.74 5.83
C ALA A 88 2.79 -6.74 5.96
N LEU A 89 2.87 -5.72 5.08
CA LEU A 89 3.83 -4.63 5.21
C LEU A 89 3.57 -3.78 6.45
N VAL A 90 2.30 -3.48 6.74
CA VAL A 90 1.88 -2.77 7.95
C VAL A 90 2.36 -3.51 9.20
N ARG A 91 2.03 -4.80 9.33
CA ARG A 91 2.43 -5.60 10.49
C ARG A 91 3.95 -5.60 10.68
N ALA A 92 4.70 -5.73 9.58
CA ALA A 92 6.15 -5.71 9.63
C ALA A 92 6.73 -4.32 9.96
N ALA A 93 6.04 -3.23 9.59
CA ALA A 93 6.42 -1.87 9.96
C ALA A 93 6.13 -1.57 11.43
N GLU A 94 4.95 -1.96 11.94
CA GLU A 94 4.59 -1.82 13.36
C GLU A 94 5.54 -2.61 14.27
N GLN A 95 5.91 -3.83 13.89
CA GLN A 95 6.90 -4.60 14.62
C GLN A 95 8.24 -3.85 14.77
N ARG A 96 8.71 -3.20 13.70
CA ARG A 96 9.96 -2.41 13.74
C ARG A 96 9.82 -1.16 14.59
N LEU A 97 8.69 -0.47 14.51
CA LEU A 97 8.42 0.68 15.38
C LEU A 97 8.55 0.25 16.84
N ALA A 98 7.94 -0.89 17.21
CA ALA A 98 8.06 -1.43 18.56
C ALA A 98 9.50 -1.82 18.94
N GLU A 99 10.27 -2.42 18.03
CA GLU A 99 11.70 -2.75 18.23
C GLU A 99 12.56 -1.49 18.45
N GLU A 100 12.20 -0.37 17.82
CA GLU A 100 12.84 0.94 18.01
C GLU A 100 12.31 1.71 19.25
N GLY A 101 11.41 1.10 20.04
CA GLY A 101 10.80 1.71 21.22
C GLY A 101 9.75 2.79 20.90
N LEU A 102 9.26 2.81 19.67
CA LEU A 102 8.22 3.72 19.20
C LEU A 102 6.87 3.01 19.23
N GLU A 103 5.95 3.53 20.05
CA GLU A 103 4.55 3.14 19.94
C GLU A 103 3.93 3.77 18.69
N GLY A 104 3.03 3.04 18.02
CA GLY A 104 2.34 3.52 16.83
C GLY A 104 1.49 2.43 16.18
N ARG A 105 0.24 2.75 15.88
CA ARG A 105 -0.63 1.93 15.03
C ARG A 105 -0.67 2.52 13.64
N ILE A 106 -0.25 1.75 12.64
CA ILE A 106 -0.34 2.13 11.24
C ILE A 106 -1.70 1.67 10.69
N SER A 107 -2.45 2.60 10.13
CA SER A 107 -3.72 2.31 9.46
C SER A 107 -3.63 2.63 7.97
N LEU A 108 -4.16 1.71 7.16
CA LEU A 108 -4.31 1.89 5.72
C LEU A 108 -5.79 1.92 5.35
N PHE A 109 -6.13 2.80 4.42
CA PHE A 109 -7.49 3.00 3.96
C PHE A 109 -7.56 2.84 2.45
N LYS A 110 -8.41 1.92 2.01
CA LYS A 110 -8.81 1.79 0.61
C LYS A 110 -10.10 2.59 0.39
N ASN A 111 -9.94 3.90 0.37
CA ASN A 111 -10.97 4.90 0.12
C ASN A 111 -10.39 5.95 -0.84
N ASN A 112 -11.03 7.12 -0.96
CA ASN A 112 -10.64 8.11 -1.97
C ASN A 112 -10.44 9.52 -1.43
N THR A 113 -10.58 9.76 -0.12
CA THR A 113 -10.41 11.11 0.44
C THR A 113 -9.94 11.09 1.89
N ASP A 114 -9.28 12.16 2.32
CA ASP A 114 -8.94 12.39 3.72
C ASP A 114 -9.78 13.50 4.36
N SER A 115 -9.57 13.73 5.66
CA SER A 115 -10.29 14.78 6.40
C SER A 115 -9.91 16.21 6.00
N ALA A 116 -8.82 16.39 5.24
CA ALA A 116 -8.39 17.68 4.73
C ALA A 116 -8.97 17.97 3.32
N GLY A 117 -9.69 17.02 2.73
CA GLY A 117 -10.28 17.15 1.40
C GLY A 117 -9.33 16.79 0.26
N ASN A 118 -8.17 16.18 0.55
CA ASN A 118 -7.32 15.61 -0.49
C ASN A 118 -7.98 14.34 -1.04
N SER A 119 -7.60 13.93 -2.26
CA SER A 119 -8.13 12.76 -2.95
C SER A 119 -7.02 11.83 -3.42
N TYR A 120 -7.35 10.54 -3.50
CA TYR A 120 -6.50 9.49 -4.06
C TYR A 120 -7.34 8.43 -4.80
N GLY A 121 -6.70 7.74 -5.74
CA GLY A 121 -7.39 7.05 -6.83
C GLY A 121 -7.62 5.55 -6.66
N CYS A 122 -8.64 5.06 -7.36
CA CYS A 122 -8.71 3.70 -7.84
C CYS A 122 -8.91 3.79 -9.35
N HIS A 123 -7.93 3.34 -10.13
CA HIS A 123 -7.93 3.42 -11.59
C HIS A 123 -8.18 2.06 -12.23
#